data_AF-A0A534U284-F1
#
_entry.id   AF-A0A534U284-F1
#
_cell.length_a   1.000
_cell.length_b   1.000
_cell.length_c   1.000
_cell.angle_alpha   90.00
_cell.angle_beta   90.00
_cell.angle_gamma   90.00
#
_symmetry.space_group_name_H-M   'P 1'
#
loop_
_entity.id
_entity.type
_entity.pdbx_description
1 polymer ?
#
loop_
_entity_poly.entity_id
_entity_poly.type
_entity_poly.pdbx_seq_one_letter_code
_entity_poly.pdbx_strand_id
1 'polypeptide(L)' 'MLKKYTRNDDREVLEDAYANSASRYLPLPIPTLDGIRTILMELSSTLPAAKNADPAQFVSYKIMREIEASGFVKRLYEK' A
#
# COMPACT_ATOMS: atom_id res chain seq x y z
N MET A 1 -20.37 -4.65 1.02
CA MET A 1 -19.11 -4.86 0.27
C MET A 1 -18.25 -5.94 0.91
N LEU A 2 -17.74 -5.78 2.13
CA LEU A 2 -16.77 -6.71 2.73
C LEU A 2 -17.28 -8.15 2.85
N LYS A 3 -18.50 -8.36 3.35
CA LYS A 3 -19.15 -9.69 3.44
C LYS A 3 -19.07 -10.54 2.17
N LYS A 4 -19.18 -9.91 0.99
CA LYS A 4 -19.11 -10.60 -0.31
C LYS A 4 -17.73 -11.19 -0.61
N TYR A 5 -16.68 -10.65 -0.01
CA TYR A 5 -15.28 -10.94 -0.36
C TYR A 5 -14.44 -11.48 0.81
N THR A 6 -14.93 -11.43 2.05
CA THR A 6 -14.14 -11.78 3.25
C THR A 6 -14.49 -13.13 3.88
N ARG A 7 -15.39 -13.94 3.29
CA ARG A 7 -15.87 -15.24 3.85
C ARG A 7 -16.31 -15.13 5.33
N ASN A 8 -16.71 -13.95 5.76
CA ASN A 8 -17.20 -13.66 7.10
C ASN A 8 -18.48 -12.82 6.93
N ASP A 9 -19.52 -13.25 7.62
CA ASP A 9 -20.88 -12.72 7.50
C ASP A 9 -21.29 -11.83 8.67
N ASP A 10 -20.46 -11.78 9.72
CA ASP A 10 -20.67 -10.98 10.91
C ASP A 10 -20.33 -9.51 10.63
N ARG A 11 -21.36 -8.68 10.63
CA ARG A 11 -21.24 -7.26 10.26
C ARG A 11 -20.36 -6.48 11.24
N GLU A 12 -20.42 -6.77 12.53
CA GLU A 12 -19.66 -6.04 13.54
C GLU A 12 -18.16 -6.34 13.39
N VAL A 13 -17.82 -7.61 13.22
CA VAL A 13 -16.44 -8.04 12.96
C VAL A 13 -15.87 -7.42 11.68
N LEU A 14 -16.68 -7.32 10.62
CA LEU A 14 -16.24 -6.71 9.36
C LEU A 14 -16.03 -5.20 9.48
N GLU A 15 -16.87 -4.50 10.25
CA GLU A 15 -16.74 -3.05 10.47
C GLU A 15 -15.51 -2.74 11.33
N ASP A 16 -15.27 -3.51 12.40
CA ASP A 16 -14.09 -3.36 13.24
C ASP A 16 -12.79 -3.64 12.46
N ALA A 17 -12.75 -4.76 11.73
CA ALA A 17 -11.59 -5.10 10.89
C ALA A 17 -11.29 -4.02 9.85
N TYR A 18 -12.34 -3.42 9.25
CA TYR A 18 -12.18 -2.32 8.32
C TYR A 18 -11.63 -1.07 9.01
N ALA A 19 -12.20 -0.65 10.14
CA ALA A 19 -11.76 0.53 10.87
C ALA A 19 -10.31 0.39 11.37
N ASN A 20 -9.94 -0.79 11.88
CA ASN A 20 -8.59 -1.10 12.32
C ASN A 20 -7.57 -1.07 11.18
N SER A 21 -7.97 -1.52 9.98
CA SER A 21 -7.09 -1.56 8.82
C SER A 21 -6.98 -0.19 8.16
N ALA A 22 -8.10 0.48 7.90
CA ALA A 22 -8.17 1.73 7.17
C ALA A 22 -7.35 2.84 7.85
N SER A 23 -7.37 2.90 9.19
CA SER A 23 -6.61 3.88 9.97
C SER A 23 -5.09 3.75 9.86
N ARG A 24 -4.58 2.61 9.40
CA ARG A 24 -3.13 2.34 9.26
C ARG A 24 -2.58 2.73 7.89
N TYR A 25 -3.43 2.97 6.90
CA TYR A 25 -3.00 3.26 5.54
C TYR A 25 -3.06 4.76 5.25
N LEU A 26 -2.06 5.24 4.52
CA LEU A 26 -2.08 6.59 3.95
C LEU A 26 -3.12 6.67 2.83
N PRO A 27 -3.79 7.82 2.65
CA PRO A 27 -4.69 8.08 1.51
C PRO A 27 -4.07 7.79 0.14
N LEU A 28 -2.77 8.06 0.00
CA LEU A 28 -1.97 7.73 -1.17
C LEU A 28 -0.60 7.23 -0.71
N PRO A 29 -0.41 5.90 -0.57
CA PRO A 29 0.87 5.34 -0.14
C PRO A 29 1.85 5.32 -1.31
N ILE A 30 2.82 6.25 -1.30
CA ILE A 30 3.92 6.26 -2.26
C ILE A 30 5.14 5.66 -1.57
N PRO A 31 5.66 4.50 -2.02
CA PRO A 31 6.85 3.92 -1.42
C PRO A 31 8.07 4.79 -1.70
N THR A 32 8.86 5.03 -0.66
CA THR A 32 10.14 5.73 -0.77
C THR A 32 11.24 4.77 -1.22
N LEU A 33 12.26 5.29 -1.91
CA LEU A 33 13.41 4.47 -2.30
C LEU A 33 14.12 3.87 -1.08
N ASP A 34 14.18 4.60 0.03
CA ASP A 34 14.78 4.12 1.27
C ASP A 34 13.95 2.99 1.89
N GLY A 35 12.62 3.08 1.89
CA GLY A 35 11.77 1.99 2.36
C GLY A 35 11.95 0.72 1.52
N ILE A 36 12.04 0.86 0.20
CA ILE A 36 12.33 -0.27 -0.71
C ILE A 36 13.73 -0.85 -0.41
N ARG A 37 14.73 0.01 -0.16
CA ARG A 37 16.08 -0.44 0.23
C ARG A 37 16.07 -1.25 1.52
N THR A 38 15.32 -0.83 2.53
CA THR A 38 15.16 -1.58 3.77
C THR A 38 14.61 -2.99 3.52
N ILE A 39 13.58 -3.10 2.67
CA ILE A 39 12.99 -4.40 2.29
C ILE A 39 14.01 -5.27 1.53
N LEU A 40 14.74 -4.70 0.57
CA LEU A 40 15.76 -5.42 -0.19
C LEU A 40 16.90 -5.93 0.71
N MET A 41 17.28 -5.15 1.73
CA MET A 41 18.26 -5.57 2.73
C MET A 41 17.76 -6.77 3.53
N GLU A 42 16.51 -6.76 4.00
CA GLU A 42 15.93 -7.89 4.73
C GLU A 42 15.85 -9.15 3.86
N LEU A 43 15.38 -9.00 2.61
CA LEU A 43 15.30 -10.08 1.63
C LEU A 43 16.66 -10.67 1.28
N SER A 44 17.74 -9.89 1.36
CA SER A 44 19.09 -10.38 1.03
C SER A 44 19.56 -11.56 1.89
N SER A 45 18.94 -11.76 3.06
CA SER A 45 19.20 -12.91 3.94
C SER A 45 18.80 -14.26 3.32
N THR A 46 17.78 -14.27 2.46
CA THR A 46 17.24 -15.48 1.81
C THR A 46 17.33 -15.43 0.29
N LEU A 47 17.46 -14.24 -0.29
CA LEU A 47 17.62 -13.99 -1.72
C LEU A 47 18.85 -13.11 -1.98
N PRO A 48 20.04 -13.70 -2.18
CA PRO A 48 21.29 -12.95 -2.32
C PRO A 48 21.28 -11.88 -3.42
N ALA A 49 20.52 -12.10 -4.50
CA ALA A 49 20.36 -11.15 -5.60
C ALA A 49 19.72 -9.81 -5.16
N ALA A 50 18.92 -9.80 -4.09
CA ALA A 50 18.28 -8.59 -3.57
C ALA A 50 19.29 -7.57 -3.02
N LYS A 51 20.47 -8.02 -2.56
CA LYS A 51 21.50 -7.16 -1.96
C LYS A 51 21.95 -6.03 -2.88
N ASN A 52 22.04 -6.30 -4.17
CA ASN A 52 22.58 -5.38 -5.18
C ASN A 52 21.49 -4.83 -6.11
N ALA A 53 20.22 -5.16 -5.87
CA ALA A 53 19.12 -4.69 -6.69
C ALA A 53 18.92 -3.17 -6.49
N ASP A 54 18.59 -2.46 -7.56
CA ASP A 54 18.33 -1.02 -7.49
C ASP A 54 16.89 -0.79 -7.02
N PRO A 55 16.66 -0.09 -5.88
CA PRO A 55 15.32 0.23 -5.41
C PRO A 55 14.41 0.89 -6.46
N ALA A 56 14.97 1.67 -7.38
CA ALA A 56 14.21 2.34 -8.43
C ALA A 56 13.53 1.36 -9.41
N GLN A 57 14.01 0.12 -9.51
CA GLN A 57 13.42 -0.91 -10.36
C GLN A 57 12.07 -1.43 -9.83
N PHE A 58 11.76 -1.16 -8.55
CA PHE A 58 10.57 -1.69 -7.87
C PHE A 58 9.49 -0.63 -7.65
N VAL A 59 9.66 0.58 -8.17
CA VAL A 59 8.68 1.66 -8.05
C VAL A 59 8.52 2.42 -9.36
N SER A 60 7.26 2.68 -9.72
CA SER A 60 6.93 3.61 -10.80
C SER A 60 6.02 4.71 -10.26
N TYR A 61 6.52 5.93 -10.26
CA TYR A 61 5.76 7.09 -9.79
C TYR A 61 4.75 7.60 -10.81
N LYS A 62 4.75 7.10 -12.06
CA LYS A 62 3.89 7.62 -13.13
C LYS A 62 2.40 7.45 -12.79
N ILE A 63 1.99 6.23 -12.43
CA ILE A 63 0.59 5.92 -12.12
C ILE A 63 0.11 6.74 -10.92
N MET A 64 0.92 6.81 -9.86
CA MET A 64 0.59 7.59 -8.66
C MET A 64 0.41 9.08 -8.96
N ARG A 65 1.30 9.66 -9.77
CA ARG A 65 1.17 11.06 -10.20
C ARG A 65 -0.08 11.30 -11.03
N GLU A 66 -0.45 10.37 -11.91
CA GLU A 66 -1.69 10.47 -12.71
C GLU A 66 -2.93 10.40 -11.81
N ILE A 67 -2.94 9.50 -10.82
CA ILE A 67 -4.02 9.39 -9.84
C ILE A 67 -4.14 10.68 -9.01
N GLU A 68 -3.03 11.22 -8.52
CA GLU A 68 -3.00 12.47 -7.76
C GLU A 68 -3.47 13.66 -8.63
N ALA A 69 -2.94 13.80 -9.85
CA ALA A 69 -3.29 14.88 -10.78
C ALA A 69 -4.77 14.86 -11.20
N SER A 70 -5.40 13.68 -11.24
CA SER A 70 -6.85 13.56 -11.51
C SER A 70 -7.74 14.17 -10.41
N GLY A 71 -7.15 14.50 -9.25
CA GLY A 71 -7.86 14.93 -8.05
C GLY A 71 -8.71 13.84 -7.40
N PHE A 72 -8.59 12.58 -7.85
CA PHE A 72 -9.37 11.46 -7.33
C PHE A 72 -9.20 11.28 -5.83
N VAL A 73 -7.95 11.20 -5.35
CA VAL A 73 -7.65 11.00 -3.93
C VAL A 73 -8.20 12.16 -3.10
N LYS A 74 -8.04 13.40 -3.59
CA LYS A 74 -8.56 14.59 -2.92
C LYS A 74 -10.08 14.48 -2.73
N ARG A 75 -10.84 14.20 -3.79
CA ARG A 75 -12.30 14.04 -3.72
C ARG A 75 -12.75 12.85 -2.87
N LEU A 76 -11.96 11.78 -2.84
CA LEU A 76 -12.28 10.56 -2.07
C LEU A 76 -12.19 10.81 -0.56
N TYR A 77 -11.29 11.69 -0.12
CA TYR A 77 -11.03 11.98 1.29
C TYR A 77 -11.43 13.40 1.73
N GLU A 78 -11.92 14.24 0.81
CA GLU A 78 -12.62 15.48 1.13
C GLU A 78 -13.89 15.15 1.91
N LYS A 79 -14.08 15.83 3.04
CA LYS A 79 -15.32 15.76 3.84
C LYS A 79 -16.41 16.63 3.23
#